data_AF-A0A1B1AG71-F1
#
_entry.id   AF-A0A1B1AG71-F1
#
_cell.length_a   1.000
_cell.length_b   1.000
_cell.length_c   1.000
_cell.angle_alpha   90.00
_cell.angle_beta   90.00
_cell.angle_gamma   90.00
#
_symmetry.space_group_name_H-M   'P 1'
#
loop_
_entity.id
_entity.type
_entity.pdbx_description
1 polymer ?
#
loop_
_entity_poly.entity_id
_entity_poly.type
_entity_poly.pdbx_seq_one_letter_code
_entity_poly.pdbx_strand_id
1 'polypeptide(L)'
;MRARRHYHSLTNAVSELVFALAAFACGLFDAPVWLTALAAVSMLAYWTGTRNSVLNRLRGATWATVMTLGFVVIIAIQVGAYWLGLVAGGII
;
A
#
# COMPACT_ATOMS: atom_id res chain seq x y z
N MET A 1 -16.64 25.46 15.18
CA MET A 1 -15.44 24.60 15.14
C MET A 1 -15.87 23.17 14.83
N ARG A 2 -15.84 22.74 13.57
CA ARG A 2 -16.21 21.36 13.16
C ARG A 2 -15.05 20.43 13.50
N ALA A 3 -15.33 19.46 14.36
CA ALA A 3 -14.37 18.49 14.89
C ALA A 3 -13.59 17.80 13.76
N ARG A 4 -12.26 17.86 13.87
CA ARG A 4 -11.26 17.10 13.11
C ARG A 4 -11.40 15.60 13.39
N ARG A 5 -12.49 14.96 12.98
CA ARG A 5 -12.69 13.51 13.19
C ARG A 5 -12.10 12.69 12.04
N HIS A 6 -11.11 11.88 12.41
CA HIS A 6 -10.57 10.70 11.75
C HIS A 6 -9.77 10.87 10.45
N TYR A 7 -8.52 11.30 10.64
CA TYR A 7 -7.39 10.94 9.76
C TYR A 7 -6.99 9.45 9.84
N HIS A 8 -7.73 8.63 10.59
CA HIS A 8 -7.59 7.18 10.68
C HIS A 8 -8.96 6.56 10.37
N SER A 9 -9.30 6.51 9.08
CA SER A 9 -10.50 5.84 8.62
C SER A 9 -10.25 4.34 8.66
N LEU A 10 -11.08 3.58 9.40
CA LEU A 10 -11.07 2.11 9.37
C LEU A 10 -11.04 1.57 7.93
N THR A 11 -11.66 2.28 7.00
CA THR A 11 -11.66 1.93 5.58
C THR A 11 -10.26 1.89 4.98
N ASN A 12 -9.37 2.81 5.36
CA ASN A 12 -7.99 2.81 4.86
C ASN A 12 -7.17 1.68 5.48
N ALA A 13 -7.36 1.42 6.78
CA ALA A 13 -6.68 0.31 7.44
C ALA A 13 -7.12 -1.05 6.85
N VAL A 14 -8.42 -1.21 6.58
CA VAL A 14 -8.96 -2.43 5.95
C VAL A 14 -8.46 -2.59 4.52
N SER A 15 -8.41 -1.51 3.72
CA SER A 15 -7.90 -1.62 2.35
C SER A 15 -6.41 -1.94 2.32
N GLU A 16 -5.60 -1.28 3.16
CA GLU A 16 -4.17 -1.60 3.33
C GLU A 16 -3.96 -3.06 3.74
N LEU A 17 -4.77 -3.57 4.69
CA LEU A 17 -4.74 -4.97 5.10
C LEU A 17 -5.09 -5.92 3.94
N VAL A 18 -6.13 -5.62 3.17
CA VAL A 18 -6.58 -6.47 2.05
C VAL A 18 -5.51 -6.54 0.96
N PHE A 19 -4.84 -5.43 0.64
CA PHE A 19 -3.75 -5.43 -0.34
C PHE A 19 -2.52 -6.21 0.17
N ALA A 20 -2.21 -6.11 1.47
CA ALA A 20 -1.15 -6.90 2.09
C ALA A 20 -1.48 -8.39 2.10
N LEU A 21 -2.73 -8.77 2.42
CA LEU A 21 -3.21 -10.15 2.35
C LEU A 21 -3.16 -10.72 0.93
N ALA A 22 -3.50 -9.91 -0.08
CA ALA A 22 -3.40 -10.31 -1.47
C ALA A 22 -1.94 -10.59 -1.87
N ALA A 23 -1.00 -9.72 -1.48
CA ALA A 23 0.43 -9.94 -1.74
C ALA A 23 0.98 -11.15 -0.98
N PHE A 24 0.58 -11.34 0.28
CA PHE A 24 0.91 -12.52 1.07
C PHE A 24 0.39 -13.81 0.44
N ALA A 25 -0.87 -13.84 0.02
CA ALA A 25 -1.46 -15.01 -0.66
C ALA A 25 -0.72 -15.31 -1.98
N CYS A 26 -0.33 -14.28 -2.74
CA CYS A 26 0.52 -14.49 -3.92
C CYS A 26 1.84 -15.18 -3.56
N GLY A 27 2.47 -14.82 -2.45
CA GLY A 27 3.68 -15.49 -1.97
C GLY A 27 3.42 -16.92 -1.51
N LEU A 28 2.36 -17.11 -0.74
CA LEU A 28 1.98 -18.42 -0.20
C LEU A 28 1.74 -19.48 -1.30
N PHE A 29 1.24 -19.06 -2.46
CA PHE A 29 0.91 -19.94 -3.58
C PHE A 29 1.94 -19.93 -4.72
N ASP A 30 3.15 -19.42 -4.50
CA ASP A 30 4.19 -19.27 -5.54
C ASP A 30 3.68 -18.57 -6.82
N ALA A 31 2.81 -17.58 -6.64
CA ALA A 31 2.22 -16.85 -7.75
C ALA A 31 3.27 -15.96 -8.44
N PRO A 32 3.15 -15.73 -9.76
CA PRO A 32 4.10 -14.90 -10.48
C PRO A 32 4.13 -13.48 -9.92
N VAL A 33 5.34 -12.94 -9.78
CA VAL A 33 5.61 -11.61 -9.21
C VAL A 33 4.78 -10.49 -9.87
N TRP A 34 4.39 -10.65 -11.14
CA TRP A 34 3.50 -9.71 -11.82
C TRP A 34 2.13 -9.53 -11.14
N LEU A 35 1.58 -10.56 -10.49
CA LEU A 35 0.33 -10.43 -9.73
C LEU A 35 0.52 -9.60 -8.46
N THR A 36 1.66 -9.73 -7.78
CA THR A 36 2.00 -8.86 -6.65
C THR A 36 2.24 -7.42 -7.09
N ALA A 37 2.86 -7.22 -8.26
CA ALA A 37 3.05 -5.89 -8.83
C ALA A 37 1.69 -5.25 -9.14
N LEU A 38 0.72 -6.02 -9.64
CA LEU A 38 -0.64 -5.54 -9.87
C LEU A 38 -1.35 -5.16 -8.56
N ALA A 39 -1.17 -5.94 -7.49
CA ALA A 39 -1.65 -5.60 -6.15
C ALA A 39 -0.98 -4.32 -5.59
N ALA A 40 0.32 -4.14 -5.81
CA ALA A 40 1.03 -2.93 -5.40
C ALA A 40 0.58 -1.69 -6.19
N VAL A 41 0.42 -1.81 -7.51
CA VAL A 41 -0.03 -0.70 -8.37
C VAL A 41 -1.46 -0.28 -8.04
N SER A 42 -2.35 -1.24 -7.77
CA SER A 42 -3.73 -0.94 -7.36
C SER A 42 -3.78 -0.28 -5.98
N MET A 43 -2.96 -0.71 -5.02
CA MET A 43 -2.80 -0.05 -3.72
C MET A 43 -2.28 1.39 -3.87
N LEU A 44 -1.30 1.62 -4.74
CA LEU A 44 -0.78 2.96 -5.04
C LEU A 44 -1.83 3.86 -5.67
N ALA A 45 -2.63 3.35 -6.61
CA ALA A 45 -3.73 4.09 -7.22
C ALA A 45 -4.78 4.48 -6.18
N TYR A 46 -5.17 3.53 -5.32
CA TYR A 46 -6.10 3.76 -4.22
C TYR A 46 -5.57 4.81 -3.23
N TRP A 47 -4.31 4.66 -2.80
CA TRP A 47 -3.67 5.58 -1.87
C TRP A 47 -3.56 6.99 -2.45
N THR A 48 -3.16 7.11 -3.72
CA THR A 48 -3.07 8.40 -4.42
C THR A 48 -4.44 9.06 -4.52
N GLY A 49 -5.48 8.31 -4.87
CA GLY A 49 -6.86 8.80 -4.94
C GLY A 49 -7.38 9.32 -3.60
N THR A 50 -7.16 8.55 -2.52
CA THR A 50 -7.60 8.96 -1.17
C THR A 50 -6.78 10.12 -0.60
N ARG A 51 -5.50 10.23 -0.95
CA ARG A 51 -4.60 11.32 -0.51
C ARG A 51 -4.63 12.55 -1.41
N ASN A 52 -5.32 12.50 -2.55
CA ASN A 52 -5.37 13.60 -3.52
C ASN A 52 -5.75 14.95 -2.90
N SER A 53 -6.70 14.96 -1.96
CA SER A 53 -7.14 16.17 -1.24
C SER A 53 -6.04 16.83 -0.38
N VAL A 54 -5.12 16.03 0.15
CA VAL A 54 -3.97 16.49 0.94
C VAL A 54 -2.82 16.85 0.01
N LEU A 55 -2.56 16.02 -1.00
CA LEU A 55 -1.51 16.24 -2.00
C LEU A 55 -1.72 17.53 -2.78
N ASN A 56 -2.96 17.85 -3.17
CA ASN A 56 -3.29 19.11 -3.86
C ASN A 56 -3.02 20.38 -3.01
N ARG A 57 -2.83 20.24 -1.69
CA ARG A 57 -2.46 21.36 -0.81
C ARG A 57 -0.96 21.52 -0.65
N LEU A 58 -0.17 20.50 -0.98
CA LEU A 58 1.28 20.52 -0.92
C LEU A 58 1.82 20.98 -2.28
N ARG A 59 2.88 21.80 -2.27
CA ARG A 59 3.53 22.30 -3.49
C ARG A 59 5.02 21.96 -3.48
N GLY A 60 5.56 21.69 -4.68
CA GLY A 60 6.99 21.53 -4.89
C GLY A 60 7.60 20.36 -4.11
N ALA A 61 8.68 20.63 -3.37
CA ALA A 61 9.47 19.62 -2.68
C ALA A 61 8.65 18.81 -1.65
N THR A 62 7.77 19.45 -0.89
CA THR A 62 6.97 18.76 0.14
C THR A 62 6.00 17.75 -0.45
N TRP A 63 5.43 18.06 -1.62
CA TRP A 63 4.58 17.12 -2.36
C TRP A 63 5.40 15.91 -2.81
N ALA A 64 6.57 16.16 -3.41
CA ALA A 64 7.45 15.11 -3.92
C ALA A 64 7.90 14.17 -2.79
N THR A 65 8.37 14.72 -1.66
CA THR A 65 8.79 13.92 -0.50
C THR A 65 7.66 13.04 0.02
N VAL A 66 6.45 13.57 0.20
CA VAL A 66 5.32 12.78 0.71
C VAL A 66 4.93 11.67 -0.26
N MET A 67 4.93 11.96 -1.58
CA MET A 67 4.67 10.92 -2.58
C MET A 67 5.73 9.84 -2.59
N THR A 68 7.02 10.21 -2.60
CA THR A 68 8.11 9.24 -2.60
C THR A 68 8.08 8.37 -1.35
N LEU A 69 7.87 8.97 -0.17
CA LEU A 69 7.86 8.22 1.09
C LEU A 69 6.65 7.28 1.16
N GLY A 70 5.47 7.73 0.73
CA GLY A 70 4.29 6.86 0.62
C GLY A 70 4.50 5.70 -0.36
N PHE A 71 5.08 5.96 -1.52
CA PHE A 71 5.40 4.95 -2.52
C PHE A 71 6.37 3.89 -1.99
N VAL A 72 7.46 4.33 -1.34
CA VAL A 72 8.45 3.43 -0.73
C VAL A 72 7.82 2.56 0.35
N VAL A 73 6.99 3.14 1.22
CA VAL A 73 6.32 2.39 2.29
C VAL A 73 5.36 1.34 1.72
N ILE A 74 4.56 1.69 0.71
CA ILE A 74 3.62 0.75 0.07
C ILE A 74 4.38 -0.41 -0.57
N ILE A 75 5.45 -0.12 -1.32
CA ILE A 75 6.27 -1.18 -1.92
C ILE A 75 6.91 -2.07 -0.85
N ALA A 76 7.46 -1.48 0.21
CA ALA A 76 8.07 -2.24 1.30
C ALA A 76 7.06 -3.19 1.96
N ILE A 77 5.82 -2.74 2.18
CA ILE A 77 4.74 -3.57 2.73
C ILE A 77 4.41 -4.73 1.78
N GLN A 78 4.21 -4.44 0.49
CA GLN A 78 3.79 -5.46 -0.48
C GLN A 78 4.88 -6.50 -0.75
N VAL A 79 6.13 -6.05 -0.90
CA VAL A 79 7.29 -6.94 -1.06
C VAL A 79 7.47 -7.78 0.20
N GLY A 80 7.41 -7.15 1.38
CA GLY A 80 7.51 -7.85 2.66
C GLY A 80 6.42 -8.91 2.83
N ALA A 81 5.18 -8.58 2.49
CA ALA A 81 4.06 -9.52 2.55
C ALA A 81 4.24 -10.71 1.60
N TYR A 82 4.67 -10.47 0.36
CA TYR A 82 4.96 -11.53 -0.60
C TYR A 82 6.07 -12.46 -0.13
N TRP A 83 7.20 -11.91 0.31
CA TRP A 83 8.31 -12.70 0.85
C TRP A 83 7.90 -13.51 2.08
N LEU A 84 7.11 -12.92 2.98
CA LEU A 84 6.58 -13.62 4.15
C LEU A 84 5.64 -14.76 3.73
N GLY A 85 4.87 -14.59 2.65
CA GLY A 85 4.09 -15.65 2.02
C GLY A 85 4.94 -16.79 1.49
N LEU A 86 6.03 -16.49 0.78
CA LEU A 86 6.96 -17.51 0.26
C LEU A 86 7.58 -18.35 1.39
N VAL A 87 8.04 -17.69 2.47
CA VAL A 87 8.59 -18.36 3.65
C VAL A 87 7.52 -19.21 4.35
N ALA A 88 6.31 -18.68 4.52
CA ALA A 88 5.22 -19.42 5.14
C ALA A 88 4.76 -20.63 4.30
N GLY A 89 4.87 -20.53 2.97
CA GLY A 89 4.59 -21.62 2.04
C GLY A 89 5.69 -22.68 1.96
N GLY A 90 6.85 -22.44 2.58
CA GLY A 90 8.01 -23.34 2.51
C GLY A 90 8.67 -23.39 1.13
N ILE A 91 8.46 -22.34 0.31
CA ILE A 91 9.00 -22.23 -1.05
C ILE A 91 10.45 -21.73 -1.02
N ILE A 92 10.79 -20.91 -0.02
CA ILE A 92 12.13 -20.41 0.30
C ILE A 92 12.43 -20.60 1.79
#